data_AF-A9DSY3-F1
#
_entry.id   AF-A9DSY3-F1
#
_cell.length_a   1.000
_cell.length_b   1.000
_cell.length_c   1.000
_cell.angle_alpha   90.00
_cell.angle_beta   90.00
_cell.angle_gamma   90.00
#
_symmetry.space_group_name_H-M   'P 1'
#
loop_
_entity.id
_entity.type
_entity.pdbx_description
1 polymer ?
#
loop_
_entity_poly.entity_id
_entity_poly.type
_entity_poly.pdbx_seq_one_letter_code
_entity_poly.pdbx_strand_id
1 'polypeptide(L)'
;MSKQFTKIYKEHYEKVHRLCLGYVNGDQALAKDLSQDVFIKVWEHLDEFQHKSSIGTWIYRITVNVCLLFIRKNKKKKKVDFVEIKEEVQEEHDNQNRMQQMYACIHKLKETERIIILLVLEGLPQKEIAEITGHSHQNIRVMVYRIKEKLTKCVSNGI
;
A
#
# COMPACT_ATOMS: atom_id res chain seq x y z
N MET A 1 16.68 9.17 -19.37
CA MET A 1 15.36 9.39 -18.73
C MET A 1 14.87 10.79 -19.07
N SER A 2 13.60 10.95 -19.46
CA SER A 2 12.97 12.26 -19.71
C SER A 2 13.01 13.13 -18.45
N LYS A 3 13.29 14.43 -18.57
CA LYS A 3 13.32 15.39 -17.45
C LYS A 3 12.01 15.38 -16.65
N GLN A 4 10.88 15.17 -17.33
CA GLN A 4 9.56 15.09 -16.72
C GLN A 4 9.42 13.88 -15.79
N PHE A 5 9.82 12.70 -16.25
CA PHE A 5 9.77 11.50 -15.44
C PHE A 5 10.68 11.61 -14.21
N THR A 6 11.91 12.11 -14.37
CA THR A 6 12.84 12.28 -13.24
C THR A 6 12.23 13.16 -12.14
N LYS A 7 11.48 14.19 -12.52
CA LYS A 7 10.75 15.04 -11.57
C LYS A 7 9.65 14.26 -10.86
N ILE A 8 8.79 13.58 -11.62
CA ILE A 8 7.71 12.73 -11.08
C ILE A 8 8.26 11.67 -10.11
N TYR A 9 9.32 10.97 -10.50
CA TYR A 9 9.97 9.98 -9.67
C TYR A 9 10.41 10.59 -8.33
N LYS A 10 11.17 11.69 -8.36
CA LYS A 10 11.65 12.35 -7.14
C LYS A 10 10.53 12.83 -6.23
N GLU A 11 9.42 13.33 -6.80
CA GLU A 11 8.29 13.87 -6.04
C GLU A 11 7.41 12.78 -5.42
N HIS A 12 7.34 11.60 -6.03
CA HIS A 12 6.38 10.56 -5.66
C HIS A 12 6.98 9.30 -5.06
N TYR A 13 8.29 9.04 -5.25
CA TYR A 13 8.93 7.78 -4.85
C TYR A 13 8.71 7.43 -3.38
N GLU A 14 8.98 8.38 -2.48
CA GLU A 14 8.83 8.14 -1.03
C GLU A 14 7.41 7.74 -0.64
N LYS A 15 6.39 8.33 -1.27
CA LYS A 15 4.98 8.01 -1.00
C LYS A 15 4.62 6.63 -1.54
N VAL A 16 5.09 6.31 -2.75
CA VAL A 16 4.91 4.98 -3.35
C VAL A 16 5.58 3.91 -2.49
N HIS A 17 6.82 4.14 -2.05
CA HIS A 17 7.57 3.18 -1.23
C HIS A 17 6.89 2.89 0.10
N ARG A 18 6.43 3.93 0.82
CA ARG A 18 5.64 3.74 2.05
C ARG A 18 4.33 3.00 1.82
N LEU A 19 3.66 3.28 0.70
CA LEU A 19 2.44 2.57 0.33
C LEU A 19 2.74 1.07 0.10
N CYS A 20 3.80 0.76 -0.65
CA CYS A 20 4.28 -0.60 -0.86
C CYS A 20 4.60 -1.32 0.46
N LEU A 21 5.32 -0.68 1.39
CA LEU A 21 5.63 -1.22 2.73
C LEU A 21 4.36 -1.66 3.47
N GLY A 22 3.30 -0.86 3.38
CA GLY A 22 2.00 -1.20 3.95
C GLY A 22 1.38 -2.47 3.38
N TYR A 23 1.61 -2.77 2.09
CA TYR A 23 1.11 -3.98 1.45
C TYR A 23 1.94 -5.23 1.80
N VAL A 24 3.26 -5.06 1.99
CA VAL A 24 4.21 -6.17 2.24
C VAL A 24 4.65 -6.29 3.69
N ASN A 25 3.83 -5.80 4.62
CA ASN A 25 4.07 -5.97 6.06
C ASN A 25 5.43 -5.43 6.54
N GLY A 26 5.87 -4.30 5.98
CA GLY A 26 7.15 -3.66 6.35
C GLY A 26 8.39 -4.25 5.69
N ASP A 27 8.27 -5.28 4.83
CA ASP A 27 9.40 -5.84 4.09
C ASP A 27 10.01 -4.80 3.14
N GLN A 28 11.23 -4.35 3.47
CA GLN A 28 11.94 -3.31 2.71
C GLN A 28 12.37 -3.76 1.32
N ALA A 29 12.80 -5.02 1.18
CA ALA A 29 13.27 -5.54 -0.09
C ALA A 29 12.10 -5.65 -1.08
N LEU A 30 11.01 -6.28 -0.65
CA LEU A 30 9.80 -6.39 -1.47
C LEU A 30 9.20 -5.02 -1.78
N ALA A 31 9.17 -4.09 -0.82
CA ALA A 31 8.64 -2.76 -1.07
C ALA A 31 9.46 -1.98 -2.10
N LYS A 32 10.78 -2.13 -2.07
CA LYS A 32 11.69 -1.52 -3.05
C LYS A 32 11.48 -2.11 -4.45
N ASP A 33 11.27 -3.42 -4.56
CA ASP A 33 11.01 -4.07 -5.85
C ASP A 33 9.65 -3.65 -6.43
N LEU A 34 8.60 -3.62 -5.60
CA LEU A 34 7.29 -3.13 -6.03
C LEU A 34 7.32 -1.66 -6.43
N SER A 35 8.08 -0.83 -5.72
CA SER A 35 8.26 0.58 -6.08
C SER A 35 8.90 0.72 -7.47
N GLN A 36 9.89 -0.12 -7.79
CA GLN A 36 10.49 -0.13 -9.13
C GLN A 36 9.46 -0.53 -10.20
N ASP A 37 8.71 -1.62 -9.98
CA ASP A 37 7.65 -2.06 -10.90
C ASP A 37 6.60 -0.96 -11.15
N VAL A 38 6.24 -0.20 -10.11
CA VAL A 38 5.35 0.95 -10.25
C VAL A 38 5.94 2.00 -11.17
N PHE A 39 7.20 2.40 -10.96
CA PHE A 39 7.79 3.47 -11.76
C PHE A 39 8.11 3.03 -13.20
N ILE A 40 8.34 1.75 -13.44
CA ILE A 40 8.39 1.18 -14.79
C ILE A 40 7.04 1.40 -15.48
N LYS A 41 5.92 1.04 -14.83
CA LYS A 41 4.58 1.26 -15.38
C LYS A 41 4.23 2.73 -15.56
N VAL A 42 4.66 3.58 -14.62
CA VAL A 42 4.50 5.03 -14.73
C VAL A 42 5.24 5.52 -15.98
N TRP A 43 6.47 5.06 -16.21
CA TRP A 43 7.24 5.42 -17.42
C TRP A 43 6.54 4.94 -18.70
N GLU A 44 6.11 3.67 -18.74
CA GLU A 44 5.45 3.06 -19.91
C GLU A 44 4.16 3.79 -20.32
N HIS A 45 3.39 4.28 -19.35
CA HIS A 45 2.08 4.89 -19.58
C HIS A 45 2.04 6.40 -19.37
N LEU A 46 3.19 7.06 -19.18
CA LEU A 46 3.23 8.49 -18.88
C LEU A 46 2.62 9.33 -19.99
N ASP A 47 2.91 8.98 -21.25
CA ASP A 47 2.46 9.71 -22.43
C ASP A 47 0.94 9.52 -22.68
N GLU A 48 0.34 8.47 -22.11
CA GLU A 48 -1.08 8.16 -22.20
C GLU A 48 -1.90 8.79 -21.06
N PHE A 49 -1.25 9.51 -20.13
CA PHE A 49 -1.92 10.07 -18.97
C PHE A 49 -2.92 11.18 -19.37
N GLN A 50 -4.21 10.84 -19.32
CA GLN A 50 -5.31 11.69 -19.81
C GLN A 50 -5.70 12.87 -18.89
N HIS A 51 -4.93 13.18 -17.84
CA HIS A 51 -5.22 14.28 -16.89
C HIS A 51 -6.62 14.28 -16.24
N LYS A 52 -7.27 13.11 -16.16
CA LYS A 52 -8.58 12.94 -15.50
C LYS A 52 -8.52 12.92 -13.96
N SER A 53 -7.31 12.95 -13.40
CA SER A 53 -7.02 13.06 -11.97
C SER A 53 -5.70 13.79 -11.79
N SER A 54 -5.26 14.03 -10.55
CA SER A 54 -3.87 14.44 -10.32
C SER A 54 -2.90 13.33 -10.74
N ILE A 55 -1.67 13.69 -11.08
CA ILE A 55 -0.61 12.70 -11.39
C ILE A 55 -0.37 11.77 -10.20
N GLY A 56 -0.42 12.29 -8.96
CA GLY A 56 -0.27 11.50 -7.75
C GLY A 56 -1.40 10.47 -7.60
N THR A 57 -2.65 10.86 -7.80
CA THR A 57 -3.81 9.96 -7.77
C THR A 57 -3.67 8.84 -8.79
N TRP A 58 -3.19 9.16 -9.99
CA TRP A 58 -2.96 8.17 -11.04
C TRP A 58 -1.82 7.20 -10.68
N ILE A 59 -0.70 7.71 -10.15
CA ILE A 59 0.40 6.88 -9.65
C ILE A 59 -0.10 5.94 -8.55
N TYR A 60 -0.92 6.43 -7.61
CA TYR A 60 -1.48 5.58 -6.55
C TYR A 60 -2.40 4.48 -7.10
N ARG A 61 -3.18 4.74 -8.16
CA ARG A 61 -3.92 3.67 -8.85
C ARG A 61 -2.99 2.59 -9.40
N ILE A 62 -1.88 2.99 -10.01
CA ILE A 62 -0.85 2.05 -10.50
C ILE A 62 -0.26 1.27 -9.32
N THR A 63 0.13 1.94 -8.24
CA THR A 63 0.71 1.31 -7.04
C THR A 63 -0.21 0.27 -6.42
N VAL A 64 -1.49 0.62 -6.23
CA VAL A 64 -2.50 -0.31 -5.71
C VAL A 64 -2.59 -1.54 -6.62
N ASN A 65 -2.70 -1.35 -7.94
CA ASN A 65 -2.80 -2.46 -8.88
C ASN A 65 -1.58 -3.39 -8.86
N VAL A 66 -0.37 -2.83 -8.82
CA VAL A 66 0.89 -3.58 -8.72
C VAL A 66 0.93 -4.40 -7.44
N CYS A 67 0.67 -3.77 -6.28
CA CYS A 67 0.70 -4.44 -4.99
C CYS A 67 -0.36 -5.55 -4.89
N LEU A 68 -1.58 -5.31 -5.38
CA LEU A 68 -2.65 -6.32 -5.39
C LEU A 68 -2.31 -7.51 -6.28
N LEU A 69 -1.73 -7.26 -7.46
CA LEU A 69 -1.30 -8.33 -8.35
C LEU A 69 -0.23 -9.20 -7.68
N PHE A 70 0.75 -8.57 -7.01
CA PHE A 70 1.78 -9.27 -6.24
C PHE A 70 1.17 -10.15 -5.13
N ILE A 71 0.30 -9.59 -4.28
CA ILE A 71 -0.35 -10.33 -3.19
C ILE A 71 -1.15 -11.52 -3.72
N ARG A 72 -1.91 -11.32 -4.81
CA ARG A 72 -2.72 -12.39 -5.42
C ARG A 72 -1.85 -13.51 -6.01
N LYS A 73 -0.72 -13.16 -6.64
CA LYS A 73 0.26 -14.14 -7.15
C LYS A 73 0.91 -14.94 -6.01
N ASN A 74 1.35 -14.27 -4.94
CA ASN A 74 1.97 -14.96 -3.80
C ASN A 74 0.98 -15.81 -3.00
N LYS A 75 -0.28 -15.40 -2.88
CA LYS A 75 -1.33 -16.24 -2.29
C LYS A 75 -1.58 -17.51 -3.11
N LYS A 76 -1.48 -17.44 -4.44
CA LYS A 76 -1.57 -18.63 -5.30
C LYS A 76 -0.36 -19.55 -5.13
N LYS A 77 0.86 -19.00 -5.08
CA LYS A 77 2.09 -19.79 -4.84
C LYS A 77 2.08 -20.49 -3.48
N LYS A 78 1.71 -19.80 -2.39
CA LYS A 78 1.58 -20.39 -1.05
C LYS A 78 0.50 -21.49 -0.94
N LYS A 79 -0.46 -21.56 -1.86
CA LYS A 79 -1.43 -22.66 -1.93
C LYS A 79 -0.87 -23.91 -2.61
N VAL A 80 0.21 -23.78 -3.37
CA VAL A 80 0.87 -24.87 -4.10
C VAL A 80 2.09 -25.37 -3.33
N ASP A 81 2.78 -24.49 -2.60
CA ASP A 81 3.94 -24.82 -1.77
C ASP A 81 3.56 -24.78 -0.28
N PHE A 82 3.23 -25.94 0.31
CA PHE A 82 3.22 -26.08 1.76
C PHE A 82 4.65 -26.29 2.26
N VAL A 83 5.35 -25.18 2.54
CA VAL A 83 6.43 -25.14 3.52
C VAL A 83 6.28 -23.83 4.30
N GLU A 84 5.88 -23.95 5.56
CA GLU A 84 5.71 -22.82 6.46
C GLU A 84 7.07 -22.50 7.09
N ILE A 85 7.79 -21.51 6.55
CA ILE A 85 8.96 -20.93 7.22
C ILE A 85 8.43 -19.83 8.14
N LYS A 86 8.48 -20.09 9.45
CA LYS A 86 8.32 -19.06 10.48
C LYS A 86 9.61 -18.24 10.52
N GLU A 87 9.52 -16.96 10.20
CA GLU A 87 10.59 -16.01 10.47
C GLU A 87 10.58 -15.67 11.96
N GLU A 88 11.68 -15.97 12.64
CA GLU A 88 11.96 -15.47 13.99
C GLU A 88 12.25 -13.98 13.92
N VAL A 89 11.49 -13.18 14.66
CA VAL A 89 11.67 -11.73 14.75
C VAL A 89 12.69 -11.46 15.85
N GLN A 90 13.86 -10.94 15.50
CA GLN A 90 14.84 -10.39 16.43
C GLN A 90 14.30 -9.10 17.08
N GLU A 91 14.47 -8.99 18.39
CA GLU A 91 14.08 -7.83 19.19
C GLU A 91 15.07 -6.67 19.00
N GLU A 92 14.68 -5.61 18.30
CA GLU A 92 15.37 -4.31 18.36
C GLU A 92 14.38 -3.12 18.38
N HIS A 93 14.72 -2.14 19.23
CA HIS A 93 14.17 -0.80 19.46
C HIS A 93 12.62 -0.60 19.48
N ASP A 94 12.13 -0.11 20.62
CA ASP A 94 10.71 0.13 20.96
C ASP A 94 9.88 0.86 19.87
N ASN A 95 10.49 1.77 19.10
CA ASN A 95 9.82 2.44 17.96
C ASN A 95 9.73 1.58 16.69
N GLN A 96 10.76 0.78 16.37
CA GLN A 96 10.71 -0.16 15.24
C GLN A 96 9.67 -1.25 15.52
N ASN A 97 9.54 -1.67 16.78
CA ASN A 97 8.53 -2.62 17.21
C ASN A 97 7.10 -2.09 16.98
N ARG A 98 6.80 -0.85 17.36
CA ARG A 98 5.46 -0.23 17.11
C ARG A 98 5.10 -0.13 15.63
N MET A 99 6.05 0.26 14.78
CA MET A 99 5.80 0.32 13.33
C MET A 99 5.58 -1.07 12.74
N GLN A 100 6.37 -2.07 13.17
CA GLN A 100 6.20 -3.44 12.74
C GLN A 100 4.86 -4.03 13.20
N GLN A 101 4.43 -3.72 14.43
CA GLN A 101 3.11 -4.07 14.94
C GLN A 101 1.99 -3.43 14.11
N MET A 102 2.12 -2.14 13.75
CA MET A 102 1.15 -1.46 12.89
C MET A 102 1.06 -2.13 11.52
N TYR A 103 2.18 -2.44 10.88
CA TYR A 103 2.19 -3.18 9.62
C TYR A 103 1.51 -4.54 9.75
N ALA A 104 1.79 -5.28 10.83
CA ALA A 104 1.15 -6.57 11.09
C ALA A 104 -0.37 -6.44 11.24
N CYS A 105 -0.84 -5.40 11.95
CA CYS A 105 -2.26 -5.11 12.08
C CYS A 105 -2.93 -4.75 10.75
N ILE A 106 -2.27 -3.92 9.93
CA ILE A 106 -2.73 -3.58 8.57
C ILE A 106 -2.76 -4.83 7.68
N HIS A 107 -1.80 -5.74 7.84
CA HIS A 107 -1.75 -6.97 7.06
C HIS A 107 -2.90 -7.93 7.39
N LYS A 108 -3.44 -7.90 8.62
CA LYS A 108 -4.62 -8.69 9.03
C LYS A 108 -5.95 -8.18 8.42
N LEU A 109 -5.98 -6.96 7.89
CA LEU A 109 -7.20 -6.39 7.30
C LEU A 109 -7.61 -7.12 6.00
N LYS A 110 -8.90 -7.01 5.65
CA LYS A 110 -9.36 -7.41 4.31
C LYS A 110 -8.66 -6.56 3.25
N GLU A 111 -8.51 -7.11 2.04
CA GLU A 111 -7.82 -6.43 0.93
C GLU A 111 -8.34 -5.00 0.70
N THR A 112 -9.66 -4.82 0.58
CA THR A 112 -10.29 -3.50 0.43
C THR A 112 -10.01 -2.56 1.60
N GLU A 113 -10.08 -3.07 2.83
CA GLU A 113 -9.83 -2.29 4.05
C GLU A 113 -8.38 -1.81 4.11
N ARG A 114 -7.43 -2.69 3.72
CA ARG A 114 -6.01 -2.37 3.62
C ARG A 114 -5.75 -1.26 2.61
N ILE A 115 -6.33 -1.35 1.40
CA ILE A 115 -6.17 -0.32 0.36
C ILE A 115 -6.63 1.04 0.90
N ILE A 116 -7.82 1.08 1.50
CA ILE A 116 -8.43 2.32 1.98
C ILE A 116 -7.55 2.98 3.03
N ILE A 117 -7.12 2.24 4.06
CA ILE A 117 -6.37 2.86 5.16
C ILE A 117 -4.98 3.31 4.71
N LEU A 118 -4.32 2.55 3.85
CA LEU A 118 -3.01 2.93 3.33
C LEU A 118 -3.06 4.22 2.50
N LEU A 119 -4.10 4.40 1.68
CA LEU A 119 -4.31 5.65 0.95
C LEU A 119 -4.68 6.83 1.88
N VAL A 120 -5.45 6.57 2.95
CA VAL A 120 -5.71 7.60 3.97
C VAL A 120 -4.42 8.06 4.65
N LEU A 121 -3.51 7.13 4.96
CA LEU A 121 -2.23 7.44 5.60
C LEU A 121 -1.31 8.26 4.69
N GLU A 122 -1.37 8.07 3.37
CA GLU A 122 -0.68 8.92 2.38
C GLU A 122 -1.40 10.26 2.11
N GLY A 123 -2.46 10.56 2.86
CA GLY A 123 -3.15 11.84 2.85
C GLY A 123 -4.10 12.04 1.66
N LEU A 124 -4.49 10.97 0.93
CA LEU A 124 -5.43 11.13 -0.16
C LEU A 124 -6.82 11.54 0.37
N PRO A 125 -7.50 12.49 -0.31
CA PRO A 125 -8.89 12.79 -0.01
C PRO A 125 -9.77 11.54 -0.16
N GLN A 126 -10.71 11.33 0.76
CA GLN A 126 -11.60 10.16 0.73
C GLN A 126 -12.43 10.07 -0.55
N LYS A 127 -12.70 11.19 -1.21
CA LYS A 127 -13.34 11.23 -2.52
C LYS A 127 -12.48 10.55 -3.60
N GLU A 128 -11.18 10.80 -3.63
CA GLU A 128 -10.26 10.14 -4.56
C GLU A 128 -10.10 8.66 -4.24
N ILE A 129 -10.04 8.30 -2.95
CA ILE A 129 -10.01 6.90 -2.52
C ILE A 129 -11.26 6.15 -3.00
N ALA A 130 -12.42 6.81 -2.97
CA ALA A 130 -13.67 6.27 -3.50
C ALA A 130 -13.56 5.94 -4.99
N GLU A 131 -12.98 6.84 -5.78
CA GLU A 131 -12.73 6.63 -7.21
C GLU A 131 -11.73 5.49 -7.48
N ILE A 132 -10.63 5.43 -6.70
CA ILE A 132 -9.61 4.39 -6.84
C ILE A 132 -10.18 3.00 -6.53
N THR A 133 -11.04 2.92 -5.51
CA THR A 133 -11.54 1.64 -5.00
C THR A 133 -12.90 1.23 -5.57
N GLY A 134 -13.57 2.10 -6.34
CA GLY A 134 -14.91 1.83 -6.89
C GLY A 134 -16.05 1.85 -5.86
N HIS A 135 -15.88 2.57 -4.75
CA HIS A 135 -16.92 2.71 -3.71
C HIS A 135 -17.53 4.11 -3.72
N SER A 136 -18.68 4.30 -3.07
CA SER A 136 -19.21 5.64 -2.84
C SER A 136 -18.41 6.37 -1.74
N HIS A 137 -18.30 7.70 -1.84
CA HIS A 137 -17.62 8.51 -0.82
C HIS A 137 -18.21 8.29 0.59
N GLN A 138 -19.54 8.14 0.69
CA GLN A 138 -20.19 7.84 1.97
C GLN A 138 -19.78 6.48 2.54
N ASN A 139 -19.63 5.47 1.69
CA ASN A 139 -19.17 4.15 2.11
C ASN A 139 -17.70 4.22 2.57
N ILE A 140 -16.83 4.96 1.87
CA ILE A 140 -15.44 5.20 2.31
C ILE A 140 -15.40 5.80 3.72
N ARG A 141 -16.20 6.83 4.01
CA ARG A 141 -16.25 7.47 5.35
C ARG A 141 -16.53 6.45 6.45
N VAL A 142 -17.54 5.61 6.25
CA VAL A 142 -17.93 4.57 7.21
C VAL A 142 -16.84 3.50 7.35
N MET A 143 -16.25 3.07 6.23
CA MET A 143 -15.15 2.10 6.25
C MET A 143 -13.92 2.66 6.97
N VAL A 144 -13.51 3.89 6.70
CA VAL A 144 -12.36 4.53 7.36
C VAL A 144 -12.56 4.54 8.88
N TYR A 145 -13.75 4.92 9.35
CA TYR A 145 -14.07 4.88 10.78
C TYR A 145 -13.89 3.46 11.36
N ARG A 146 -14.53 2.45 10.75
CA ARG A 146 -14.47 1.06 11.20
C ARG A 146 -13.06 0.48 11.14
N ILE A 147 -12.27 0.81 10.12
CA ILE A 147 -10.89 0.35 9.97
C ILE A 147 -10.03 0.94 11.09
N LYS A 148 -10.19 2.22 11.40
CA LYS A 148 -9.49 2.85 12.54
C LYS A 148 -9.82 2.15 13.84
N GLU A 149 -11.09 1.85 14.13
CA GLU A 149 -11.46 1.08 15.33
C GLU A 149 -10.80 -0.31 15.38
N LYS A 150 -10.75 -1.01 14.25
CA LYS A 150 -10.06 -2.31 14.16
C LYS A 150 -8.57 -2.20 14.43
N LEU A 151 -7.90 -1.19 13.87
CA LEU A 151 -6.48 -0.97 14.07
C LEU A 151 -6.18 -0.56 15.52
N THR A 152 -6.97 0.33 16.11
CA THR A 152 -6.84 0.70 17.52
C THR A 152 -6.94 -0.52 18.42
N LYS A 153 -7.94 -1.38 18.21
CA LYS A 153 -8.09 -2.64 18.95
C LYS A 153 -6.93 -3.61 18.72
N CYS A 154 -6.43 -3.69 17.48
CA CYS A 154 -5.33 -4.59 17.16
C CYS A 154 -4.02 -4.18 17.84
N VAL A 155 -3.74 -2.88 17.88
CA VAL A 155 -2.54 -2.33 18.54
C VAL A 155 -2.69 -2.38 20.06
N SER A 156 -3.88 -2.10 20.61
CA SER A 156 -4.11 -2.16 22.07
C SER A 156 -4.09 -3.57 22.65
N ASN A 157 -4.45 -4.59 21.87
CA ASN A 157 -4.42 -5.99 22.31
C ASN A 157 -3.03 -6.64 22.16
N GLY A 158 -2.02 -5.88 21.72
CA GLY A 158 -0.61 -6.28 21.60
C GLY A 158 0.32 -5.61 22.60
N ILE A 159 -0.23 -4.97 23.65
CA ILE A 159 0.46 -4.42 24.82
C ILE A 159 -0.12 -5.09 26.06
#